data_AF-A0A2V9TPW4-F1
#
_entry.id   AF-A0A2V9TPW4-F1
#
_cell.length_a   1.000
_cell.length_b   1.000
_cell.length_c   1.000
_cell.angle_alpha   90.00
_cell.angle_beta   90.00
_cell.angle_gamma   90.00
#
_symmetry.space_group_name_H-M   'P 1'
#
loop_
_entity.id
_entity.type
_entity.pdbx_description
1 polymer ?
#
loop_
_entity_poly.entity_id
_entity_poly.type
_entity_poly.pdbx_seq_one_letter_code
_entity_poly.pdbx_strand_id
1 'polypeptide(L)'
;MEGDMRSRLPILAAIVVSSLFSFPGCGGGSGSIPPQRVSVGIVISPTHASVTAGSTQFFFATITGTTNTVVTWQVNGVTGGNATFGTISASGIFTAPSTVPNPPAATVTAISQADATKSASASVTITIGVSVSPISVLLNVGGTQQQFDAVVTGTANTGVDWTVNGLPPGDPNTTFGTITASGLYSSPNAIPNPPNFQVTATSQADPTQASGARVVIEAGGPGVNQAPQTAPIKLGTSGGNAKDSSASFCCSGTLGALVTRGGTDFILSNNHVLARSDQAIAGEPITQPGLVDNSCTPATPVANFTQKVKLKNNPSNIAPADAALAQVISGEVDTTGAILQLGAVTGGLAQPAPPSSTIVAPAIGMQVAKSGRTTGLTCDLIEATNMTVQVRYENTCGSKTTFVVTYDNQVEIASTTFSAAGDSGSLIVNALTAEPVALLFAGDNTSTIANPIQAVLAALPDPQHPTVFPTFVGGAKHPVSGCTGTLSGASGVNASTSMVRTVARLADVEIERAANAKRTHVAALMTDPAIIGVGVAAGDTPGEAAIIVFADQTKSHRAVPATLDGVKTKVRTVEPFHAFELHACPAQPSISLR
;
A
#
# COMPACT_ATOMS: atom_id res chain seq x y z
N MET A 1 38.63 -14.47 6.91
CA MET A 1 38.65 -13.24 6.09
C MET A 1 37.54 -12.36 6.63
N GLU A 2 37.82 -11.61 7.70
CA GLU A 2 38.38 -10.24 7.73
C GLU A 2 37.40 -9.13 7.31
N GLY A 3 37.29 -8.12 8.18
CA GLY A 3 36.64 -6.80 7.99
C GLY A 3 35.25 -6.71 8.65
N ASP A 4 35.06 -6.29 9.91
CA ASP A 4 35.41 -5.04 10.62
C ASP A 4 34.91 -3.76 9.91
N MET A 5 33.99 -3.02 10.55
CA MET A 5 34.25 -1.66 11.07
C MET A 5 33.02 -1.00 11.77
N ARG A 6 33.15 -0.83 13.11
CA ARG A 6 32.77 0.32 13.98
C ARG A 6 31.30 0.67 14.34
N SER A 7 31.02 0.51 15.64
CA SER A 7 30.36 1.53 16.47
C SER A 7 31.24 1.81 17.70
N ARG A 8 31.47 3.09 18.02
CA ARG A 8 32.38 3.56 19.07
C ARG A 8 31.64 3.76 20.40
N LEU A 9 32.02 3.01 21.44
CA LEU A 9 31.79 3.35 22.85
C LEU A 9 33.16 3.51 23.54
N PRO A 10 33.37 4.51 24.43
CA PRO A 10 34.59 4.59 25.22
C PRO A 10 34.52 3.65 26.42
N ILE A 11 35.47 2.70 26.48
CA ILE A 11 35.74 1.82 27.62
C ILE A 11 36.79 2.52 28.50
N LEU A 12 36.48 2.76 29.78
CA LEU A 12 37.48 3.15 30.79
C LEU A 12 38.09 1.89 31.41
N ALA A 13 39.41 1.81 31.38
CA ALA A 13 40.23 0.71 31.88
C ALA A 13 40.27 0.66 33.41
N ALA A 14 40.07 -0.54 33.98
CA ALA A 14 40.44 -0.85 35.35
C ALA A 14 41.68 -1.76 35.33
N ILE A 15 42.80 -1.21 35.81
CA ILE A 15 44.07 -1.92 35.96
C ILE A 15 43.96 -2.82 37.20
N VAL A 16 44.06 -4.13 37.02
CA VAL A 16 44.25 -5.12 38.08
C VAL A 16 45.72 -5.56 38.03
N VAL A 17 46.49 -5.23 39.06
CA VAL A 17 47.82 -5.82 39.30
C VAL A 17 47.69 -6.74 40.51
N SER A 18 47.82 -8.04 40.25
CA SER A 18 48.06 -9.08 41.26
C SER A 18 49.54 -9.45 41.25
N SER A 19 50.17 -9.47 42.42
CA SER A 19 51.49 -10.07 42.62
C SER A 19 51.58 -10.75 43.99
N LEU A 20 51.94 -12.04 43.97
CA LEU A 20 52.24 -12.89 45.13
C LEU A 20 53.77 -12.95 45.39
N PHE A 21 54.13 -12.85 46.68
CA PHE A 21 55.25 -13.46 47.45
C PHE A 21 56.72 -13.43 46.98
N SER A 22 57.62 -12.86 47.82
CA SER A 22 58.51 -13.59 48.76
C SER A 22 59.44 -12.65 49.59
N PHE A 23 59.66 -13.02 50.86
CA PHE A 23 60.56 -12.43 51.90
C PHE A 23 62.07 -12.63 51.59
N PRO A 24 63.07 -12.08 52.35
CA PRO A 24 63.05 -11.58 53.74
C PRO A 24 63.87 -10.29 54.04
N GLY A 25 63.76 -9.76 55.27
CA GLY A 25 64.70 -8.76 55.78
C GLY A 25 64.26 -8.09 57.08
N CYS A 26 64.74 -8.63 58.20
CA CYS A 26 64.54 -8.13 59.56
C CYS A 26 65.31 -6.82 59.82
N GLY A 27 64.72 -5.89 60.58
CA GLY A 27 65.42 -4.70 61.09
C GLY A 27 64.49 -3.78 61.88
N GLY A 28 64.64 -3.78 63.21
CA GLY A 28 63.74 -3.12 64.15
C GLY A 28 63.75 -1.60 64.13
N GLY A 29 62.58 -1.03 64.39
CA GLY A 29 62.38 0.38 64.72
C GLY A 29 60.96 0.56 65.26
N SER A 30 60.82 0.72 66.57
CA SER A 30 59.56 1.09 67.23
C SER A 30 59.16 2.50 66.83
N GLY A 31 58.42 2.62 65.72
CA GLY A 31 57.66 3.80 65.36
C GLY A 31 56.19 3.40 65.24
N SER A 32 55.37 3.82 66.20
CA SER A 32 53.91 3.69 66.11
C SER A 32 53.40 4.39 64.85
N ILE A 33 53.05 3.64 63.81
CA ILE A 33 52.30 4.16 62.66
C ILE A 33 50.93 4.60 63.20
N PRO A 34 50.52 5.88 63.11
CA PRO A 34 49.17 6.26 63.49
C PRO A 34 48.19 5.47 62.61
N PRO A 35 47.08 4.93 63.15
CA PRO A 35 46.14 4.14 62.37
C PRO A 35 45.72 4.93 61.13
N GLN A 36 45.94 4.39 59.93
CA GLN A 36 45.42 4.98 58.71
C GLN A 36 43.90 4.96 58.80
N ARG A 37 43.29 6.13 58.93
CA ARG A 37 41.83 6.30 58.83
C ARG A 37 41.43 6.02 57.38
N VAL A 38 40.95 4.80 57.11
CA VAL A 38 40.12 4.55 55.92
C VAL A 38 38.82 5.34 56.09
N SER A 39 38.57 6.29 55.20
CA SER A 39 37.36 7.11 55.21
C SER A 39 36.31 6.48 54.28
N VAL A 40 35.07 6.38 54.75
CA VAL A 40 33.95 5.87 53.95
C VAL A 40 33.60 6.89 52.86
N GLY A 41 33.58 6.43 51.61
CA GLY A 41 33.14 7.20 50.45
C GLY A 41 31.85 6.63 49.87
N ILE A 42 31.01 7.48 49.29
CA ILE A 42 29.80 7.07 48.57
C ILE A 42 29.61 7.92 47.32
N VAL A 43 29.26 7.28 46.21
CA VAL A 43 28.88 7.95 44.94
C VAL A 43 27.59 7.32 44.41
N ILE A 44 26.82 8.11 43.66
CA ILE A 44 25.55 7.70 43.05
C ILE A 44 25.61 7.88 41.52
N SER A 45 25.02 6.95 40.77
CA SER A 45 24.90 7.03 39.31
C SER A 45 23.53 6.54 38.84
N PRO A 46 22.84 7.24 37.92
CA PRO A 46 23.20 8.57 37.39
C PRO A 46 23.02 9.67 38.44
N THR A 47 23.67 10.84 38.27
CA THR A 47 23.49 12.00 39.16
C THR A 47 22.32 12.89 38.75
N HIS A 48 21.79 12.72 37.54
CA HIS A 48 20.65 13.43 36.97
C HIS A 48 19.82 12.45 36.13
N ALA A 49 18.49 12.50 36.23
CA ALA A 49 17.58 11.71 35.40
C ALA A 49 16.31 12.51 35.06
N SER A 50 15.74 12.27 33.88
CA SER A 50 14.39 12.72 33.52
C SER A 50 13.51 11.48 33.41
N VAL A 51 12.41 11.42 34.17
CA VAL A 51 11.57 10.23 34.30
C VAL A 51 10.12 10.60 34.07
N THR A 52 9.47 9.95 33.11
CA THR A 52 8.04 10.13 32.88
C THR A 52 7.23 9.64 34.08
N ALA A 53 6.19 10.38 34.46
CA ALA A 53 5.28 9.99 35.54
C ALA A 53 4.79 8.54 35.38
N GLY A 54 4.81 7.78 36.48
CA GLY A 54 4.49 6.35 36.52
C GLY A 54 5.57 5.39 36.00
N SER A 55 6.69 5.90 35.45
CA SER A 55 7.82 5.07 34.99
C SER A 55 8.87 4.86 36.09
N THR A 56 9.86 4.00 35.81
CA THR A 56 10.94 3.67 36.76
C THR A 56 12.32 4.07 36.25
N GLN A 57 13.24 4.34 37.18
CA GLN A 57 14.65 4.64 36.93
C GLN A 57 15.55 3.92 37.93
N PHE A 58 16.63 3.30 37.45
CA PHE A 58 17.62 2.66 38.31
C PHE A 58 18.67 3.66 38.80
N PHE A 59 18.98 3.60 40.09
CA PHE A 59 20.10 4.29 40.71
C PHE A 59 21.03 3.29 41.38
N PHE A 60 22.33 3.49 41.17
CA PHE A 60 23.38 2.68 41.75
C PHE A 60 24.18 3.52 42.74
N ALA A 61 24.44 2.97 43.92
CA ALA A 61 25.35 3.56 44.89
C ALA A 61 26.61 2.69 45.03
N THR A 62 27.79 3.31 44.97
CA THR A 62 29.07 2.61 45.21
C THR A 62 29.67 3.14 46.50
N ILE A 63 29.92 2.23 47.45
CA ILE A 63 30.57 2.54 48.74
C ILE A 63 32.02 2.06 48.71
N THR A 64 32.95 2.88 49.22
CA THR A 64 34.37 2.55 49.36
C THR A 64 34.84 2.76 50.81
N GLY A 65 35.99 2.18 51.16
CA GLY A 65 36.62 2.36 52.48
C GLY A 65 35.98 1.57 53.63
N THR A 66 35.06 0.65 53.34
CA THR A 66 34.38 -0.24 54.30
C THR A 66 33.94 -1.55 53.62
N THR A 67 33.72 -2.61 54.40
CA THR A 67 33.14 -3.88 53.92
C THR A 67 31.61 -3.87 53.92
N ASN A 68 30.98 -2.95 54.65
CA ASN A 68 29.53 -2.78 54.63
C ASN A 68 29.12 -1.86 53.47
N THR A 69 28.61 -2.47 52.39
CA THR A 69 28.19 -1.77 51.17
C THR A 69 26.68 -1.52 51.09
N VAL A 70 25.95 -1.64 52.20
CA VAL A 70 24.50 -1.42 52.24
C VAL A 70 24.19 0.07 52.33
N VAL A 71 23.17 0.51 51.58
CA VAL A 71 22.67 1.90 51.58
C VAL A 71 21.22 1.98 52.06
N THR A 72 20.91 3.09 52.71
CA THR A 72 19.53 3.53 52.96
C THR A 72 19.14 4.54 51.89
N TRP A 73 18.11 4.22 51.11
CA TRP A 73 17.61 5.09 50.05
C TRP A 73 16.50 6.02 50.55
N GLN A 74 16.57 7.28 50.14
CA GLN A 74 15.55 8.30 50.41
C GLN A 74 15.14 9.03 49.13
N VAL A 75 13.88 9.50 49.10
CA VAL A 75 13.40 10.48 48.11
C VAL A 75 12.98 11.72 48.89
N ASN A 76 13.53 12.89 48.54
CA ASN A 76 13.27 14.17 49.22
C ASN A 76 13.38 14.08 50.76
N GLY A 77 14.38 13.33 51.25
CA GLY A 77 14.64 13.13 52.68
C GLY A 77 13.74 12.09 53.38
N VAL A 78 12.78 11.48 52.67
CA VAL A 78 11.93 10.41 53.20
C VAL A 78 12.48 9.05 52.79
N THR A 79 12.81 8.19 53.78
CA THR A 79 13.26 6.81 53.53
C THR A 79 12.23 6.02 52.72
N GLY A 80 12.65 5.45 51.60
CA GLY A 80 11.76 4.77 50.65
C GLY A 80 10.84 5.69 49.82
N GLY A 81 10.79 6.99 50.13
CA GLY A 81 9.97 7.98 49.42
C GLY A 81 8.49 7.95 49.77
N ASN A 82 7.66 8.58 48.93
CA ASN A 82 6.21 8.66 49.11
C ASN A 82 5.49 8.77 47.76
N ALA A 83 4.15 8.67 47.77
CA ALA A 83 3.35 8.72 46.54
C ALA A 83 3.38 10.09 45.82
N THR A 84 3.80 11.17 46.48
CA THR A 84 3.81 12.53 45.92
C THR A 84 5.05 12.79 45.07
N PHE A 85 6.22 12.39 45.54
CA PHE A 85 7.50 12.63 44.85
C PHE A 85 8.13 11.37 44.25
N GLY A 86 7.52 10.21 44.47
CA GLY A 86 8.00 8.91 44.03
C GLY A 86 8.57 8.09 45.17
N THR A 87 8.66 6.78 44.93
CA THR A 87 9.19 5.80 45.88
C THR A 87 10.49 5.23 45.36
N ILE A 88 11.34 4.71 46.25
CA ILE A 88 12.58 4.02 45.87
C ILE A 88 12.74 2.73 46.64
N SER A 89 13.04 1.63 45.93
CA SER A 89 13.28 0.34 46.54
C SER A 89 14.63 0.28 47.25
N ALA A 90 14.81 -0.73 48.11
CA ALA A 90 16.12 -1.02 48.72
C ALA A 90 17.22 -1.33 47.68
N SER A 91 16.84 -1.78 46.48
CA SER A 91 17.75 -2.05 45.36
C SER A 91 18.00 -0.82 44.46
N GLY A 92 17.54 0.37 44.85
CA GLY A 92 17.78 1.61 44.10
C GLY A 92 16.86 1.81 42.89
N ILE A 93 15.71 1.14 42.82
CA ILE A 93 14.73 1.35 41.75
C ILE A 93 13.78 2.45 42.18
N PHE A 94 13.91 3.63 41.58
CA PHE A 94 12.98 4.74 41.76
C PHE A 94 11.75 4.56 40.87
N THR A 95 10.56 4.75 41.43
CA THR A 95 9.28 4.78 40.72
C THR A 95 8.70 6.18 40.83
N ALA A 96 8.57 6.85 39.69
CA ALA A 96 7.97 8.19 39.61
C ALA A 96 6.48 8.14 40.02
N PRO A 97 5.95 9.20 40.63
CA PRO A 97 4.54 9.28 41.00
C PRO A 97 3.64 9.24 39.74
N SER A 98 2.37 8.88 39.91
CA SER A 98 1.38 8.85 38.81
C SER A 98 0.97 10.23 38.33
N THR A 99 1.26 11.28 39.10
CA THR A 99 1.01 12.69 38.77
C THR A 99 2.30 13.48 38.98
N VAL A 100 2.63 14.37 38.05
CA VAL A 100 3.80 15.24 38.16
C VAL A 100 3.65 16.16 39.39
N PRO A 101 4.63 16.19 40.31
CA PRO A 101 4.57 17.06 41.49
C PRO A 101 4.85 18.53 41.14
N ASN A 102 4.56 19.44 42.08
CA ASN A 102 4.96 20.85 41.99
C ASN A 102 5.89 21.21 43.16
N PRO A 103 7.18 21.51 42.92
CA PRO A 103 7.88 21.53 41.62
C PRO A 103 8.05 20.12 41.00
N PRO A 104 8.28 19.99 39.67
CA PRO A 104 8.39 18.72 38.95
C PRO A 104 9.74 18.02 39.18
N ALA A 105 10.20 17.99 40.42
CA ALA A 105 11.51 17.53 40.81
C ALA A 105 11.48 16.66 42.07
N ALA A 106 12.32 15.64 42.09
CA ALA A 106 12.62 14.82 43.24
C ALA A 106 14.15 14.67 43.39
N THR A 107 14.60 14.45 44.62
CA THR A 107 16.00 14.19 44.95
C THR A 107 16.10 12.78 45.51
N VAL A 108 16.85 11.91 44.83
CA VAL A 108 17.16 10.56 45.32
C VAL A 108 18.47 10.63 46.08
N THR A 109 18.49 10.16 47.33
CA THR A 109 19.68 10.18 48.19
C THR A 109 20.01 8.76 48.66
N ALA A 110 21.25 8.34 48.43
CA ALA A 110 21.82 7.15 49.03
C ALA A 110 22.63 7.55 50.27
N ILE A 111 22.32 6.94 51.42
CA ILE A 111 23.04 7.15 52.69
C ILE A 111 23.76 5.85 53.05
N SER A 112 25.05 5.93 53.38
CA SER A 112 25.82 4.74 53.78
C SER A 112 25.36 4.23 55.16
N GLN A 113 25.13 2.92 55.28
CA GLN A 113 24.88 2.31 56.60
C GLN A 113 26.15 2.11 57.42
N ALA A 114 27.34 2.15 56.79
CA ALA A 114 28.61 2.08 57.50
C ALA A 114 28.97 3.40 58.19
N ASP A 115 28.56 4.52 57.62
CA ASP A 115 28.73 5.88 58.18
C ASP A 115 27.57 6.76 57.70
N ALA A 116 26.59 6.99 58.58
CA ALA A 116 25.39 7.76 58.27
C ALA A 116 25.66 9.26 57.98
N THR A 117 26.89 9.75 58.22
CA THR A 117 27.29 11.11 57.83
C THR A 117 27.68 11.22 56.35
N LYS A 118 27.75 10.10 55.63
CA LYS A 118 28.11 10.03 54.21
C LYS A 118 26.89 9.73 53.35
N SER A 119 26.62 10.62 52.40
CA SER A 119 25.55 10.46 51.43
C SER A 119 25.95 10.96 50.04
N ALA A 120 25.26 10.48 49.01
CA ALA A 120 25.34 11.00 47.65
C ALA A 120 23.92 11.14 47.09
N SER A 121 23.67 12.21 46.32
CA SER A 121 22.34 12.54 45.81
C SER A 121 22.31 12.68 44.29
N ALA A 122 21.17 12.33 43.71
CA ALA A 122 20.84 12.53 42.31
C ALA A 122 19.57 13.38 42.19
N SER A 123 19.52 14.26 41.20
CA SER A 123 18.32 15.02 40.88
C SER A 123 17.48 14.27 39.83
N VAL A 124 16.16 14.32 40.00
CA VAL A 124 15.19 13.68 39.12
C VAL A 124 14.18 14.72 38.70
N THR A 125 14.09 14.98 37.40
CA THR A 125 12.99 15.75 36.81
C THR A 125 11.89 14.79 36.42
N ILE A 126 10.65 15.05 36.84
CA ILE A 126 9.49 14.21 36.52
C ILE A 126 8.68 14.90 35.44
N THR A 127 8.46 14.24 34.31
CA THR A 127 7.75 14.83 33.16
C THR A 127 6.42 14.14 32.87
N ILE A 128 5.54 14.84 32.17
CA ILE A 128 4.32 14.26 31.58
C ILE A 128 4.73 13.28 30.46
N GLY A 129 3.97 12.20 30.32
CA GLY A 129 4.11 11.28 29.19
C GLY A 129 3.11 11.62 28.10
N VAL A 130 3.55 11.61 26.84
CA VAL A 130 2.67 11.68 25.66
C VAL A 130 3.03 10.53 24.74
N SER A 131 2.03 9.83 24.23
CA SER A 131 2.22 8.78 23.22
C SER A 131 1.15 8.89 22.14
N VAL A 132 1.50 8.51 20.91
CA VAL A 132 0.59 8.49 19.76
C VAL A 132 0.56 7.09 19.16
N SER A 133 -0.63 6.62 18.79
CA SER A 133 -0.84 5.35 18.08
C SER A 133 -1.76 5.56 16.87
N PRO A 134 -1.48 4.94 15.70
CA PRO A 134 -0.25 4.20 15.37
C PRO A 134 0.98 5.11 15.27
N ILE A 135 2.19 4.56 15.52
CA ILE A 135 3.45 5.33 15.47
C ILE A 135 3.97 5.57 14.04
N SER A 136 3.53 4.77 13.07
CA SER A 136 3.79 5.03 11.65
C SER A 136 2.69 4.47 10.76
N VAL A 137 2.41 5.18 9.66
CA VAL A 137 1.45 4.79 8.62
C VAL A 137 1.96 5.11 7.23
N LEU A 138 1.51 4.34 6.25
CA LEU A 138 1.66 4.58 4.81
C LEU A 138 0.27 4.81 4.23
N LEU A 139 0.05 5.98 3.62
CA LEU A 139 -1.26 6.38 3.10
C LEU A 139 -1.12 6.87 1.66
N ASN A 140 -2.19 6.69 0.91
CA ASN A 140 -2.32 7.22 -0.44
C ASN A 140 -2.80 8.67 -0.44
N VAL A 141 -2.47 9.43 -1.49
CA VAL A 141 -3.11 10.73 -1.77
C VAL A 141 -4.61 10.60 -2.02
N GLY A 142 -5.33 11.72 -1.95
CA GLY A 142 -6.74 11.81 -2.34
C GLY A 142 -7.73 11.69 -1.17
N GLY A 143 -7.39 12.21 0.00
CA GLY A 143 -8.31 12.28 1.13
C GLY A 143 -8.48 10.97 1.92
N THR A 144 -7.53 10.04 1.81
CA THR A 144 -7.52 8.81 2.63
C THR A 144 -7.39 9.20 4.10
N GLN A 145 -8.21 8.59 4.97
CA GLN A 145 -8.28 8.96 6.38
C GLN A 145 -7.58 7.96 7.30
N GLN A 146 -6.96 8.47 8.36
CA GLN A 146 -6.36 7.68 9.44
C GLN A 146 -6.67 8.33 10.78
N GLN A 147 -7.19 7.54 11.73
CA GLN A 147 -7.36 7.97 13.11
C GLN A 147 -6.04 7.83 13.86
N PHE A 148 -5.60 8.90 14.53
CA PHE A 148 -4.53 8.86 15.52
C PHE A 148 -5.11 9.08 16.92
N ASP A 149 -4.71 8.22 17.85
CA ASP A 149 -5.06 8.34 19.25
C ASP A 149 -3.85 8.81 20.05
N ALA A 150 -4.07 9.65 21.05
CA ALA A 150 -3.04 10.11 21.97
C ALA A 150 -3.38 9.74 23.41
N VAL A 151 -2.36 9.38 24.19
CA VAL A 151 -2.48 9.15 25.63
C VAL A 151 -1.52 10.09 26.35
N VAL A 152 -2.05 10.85 27.31
CA VAL A 152 -1.30 11.75 28.19
C VAL A 152 -1.32 11.21 29.61
N THR A 153 -0.14 11.06 30.24
CA THR A 153 0.02 10.56 31.62
C THR A 153 0.74 11.55 32.51
N GLY A 154 0.54 11.48 33.83
CA GLY A 154 1.19 12.40 34.77
C GLY A 154 0.42 13.68 35.07
N THR A 155 -0.78 13.86 34.52
CA THR A 155 -1.63 15.05 34.72
C THR A 155 -3.10 14.67 34.67
N ALA A 156 -3.96 15.47 35.31
CA ALA A 156 -5.41 15.34 35.20
C ALA A 156 -5.95 15.89 33.86
N ASN A 157 -5.24 16.82 33.22
CA ASN A 157 -5.61 17.33 31.91
C ASN A 157 -4.96 16.44 30.83
N THR A 158 -5.77 15.56 30.23
CA THR A 158 -5.32 14.63 29.18
C THR A 158 -5.53 15.15 27.76
N GLY A 159 -5.88 16.44 27.59
CA GLY A 159 -6.09 17.05 26.28
C GLY A 159 -4.79 17.19 25.50
N VAL A 160 -4.90 17.11 24.17
CA VAL A 160 -3.79 17.34 23.25
C VAL A 160 -4.18 18.30 22.13
N ASP A 161 -3.20 19.06 21.67
CA ASP A 161 -3.30 19.83 20.43
C ASP A 161 -2.64 19.02 19.30
N TRP A 162 -3.42 18.72 18.27
CA TRP A 162 -2.96 17.99 17.09
C TRP A 162 -2.37 18.94 16.05
N THR A 163 -1.28 18.53 15.41
CA THR A 163 -0.78 19.20 14.19
C THR A 163 -0.35 18.18 13.15
N VAL A 164 -0.43 18.56 11.87
CA VAL A 164 0.20 17.82 10.78
C VAL A 164 1.35 18.66 10.22
N ASN A 165 2.56 18.16 10.37
CA ASN A 165 3.79 18.86 10.00
C ASN A 165 3.84 20.30 10.56
N GLY A 166 3.34 20.49 11.79
CA GLY A 166 3.23 21.80 12.45
C GLY A 166 1.99 22.63 12.09
N LEU A 167 1.15 22.18 11.16
CA LEU A 167 -0.09 22.87 10.77
C LEU A 167 -1.26 22.46 11.70
N PRO A 168 -1.99 23.41 12.31
CA PRO A 168 -3.10 23.12 13.21
C PRO A 168 -4.38 22.71 12.47
N PRO A 169 -5.40 22.20 13.18
CA PRO A 169 -6.70 21.92 12.60
C PRO A 169 -7.34 23.18 11.99
N GLY A 170 -7.81 23.07 10.75
CA GLY A 170 -8.45 24.18 10.03
C GLY A 170 -7.49 25.13 9.31
N ASP A 171 -6.19 24.82 9.24
CA ASP A 171 -5.22 25.60 8.46
C ASP A 171 -5.59 25.59 6.95
N PRO A 172 -5.56 26.74 6.25
CA PRO A 172 -5.82 26.79 4.81
C PRO A 172 -4.74 26.10 3.97
N ASN A 173 -3.53 25.94 4.50
CA ASN A 173 -2.46 25.19 3.85
C ASN A 173 -2.68 23.69 4.02
N THR A 174 -3.12 23.03 2.95
CA THR A 174 -3.41 21.58 2.95
C THR A 174 -2.28 20.76 2.33
N THR A 175 -1.07 21.31 2.19
CA THR A 175 0.07 20.65 1.52
C THR A 175 0.37 19.27 2.11
N PHE A 176 0.29 19.12 3.44
CA PHE A 176 0.55 17.85 4.15
C PHE A 176 -0.74 17.10 4.53
N GLY A 177 -1.89 17.52 4.03
CA GLY A 177 -3.22 17.04 4.43
C GLY A 177 -3.83 17.91 5.53
N THR A 178 -4.87 17.40 6.18
CA THR A 178 -5.56 18.05 7.30
C THR A 178 -5.66 17.11 8.48
N ILE A 179 -5.78 17.66 9.70
CA ILE A 179 -6.05 16.89 10.91
C ILE A 179 -7.15 17.57 11.73
N THR A 180 -8.05 16.80 12.32
CA THR A 180 -9.09 17.33 13.22
C THR A 180 -8.56 17.48 14.65
N ALA A 181 -9.29 18.23 15.49
CA ALA A 181 -9.03 18.29 16.92
C ALA A 181 -9.18 16.93 17.64
N SER A 182 -9.81 15.94 16.99
CA SER A 182 -9.95 14.58 17.50
C SER A 182 -8.89 13.61 16.94
N GLY A 183 -7.88 14.10 16.20
CA GLY A 183 -6.81 13.26 15.66
C GLY A 183 -7.14 12.50 14.37
N LEU A 184 -8.25 12.82 13.71
CA LEU A 184 -8.57 12.24 12.39
C LEU A 184 -7.76 12.98 11.32
N TYR A 185 -6.75 12.31 10.79
CA TYR A 185 -5.93 12.81 9.68
C TYR A 185 -6.57 12.46 8.34
N SER A 186 -6.57 13.40 7.37
CA SER A 186 -6.96 13.18 5.97
C SER A 186 -5.80 13.55 5.04
N SER A 187 -5.43 12.64 4.15
CA SER A 187 -4.29 12.83 3.25
C SER A 187 -4.53 13.93 2.20
N PRO A 188 -3.46 14.61 1.74
CA PRO A 188 -3.57 15.66 0.72
C PRO A 188 -3.93 15.10 -0.66
N ASN A 189 -4.37 15.99 -1.56
CA ASN A 189 -4.67 15.65 -2.96
C ASN A 189 -3.42 15.51 -3.85
N ALA A 190 -2.25 15.87 -3.34
CA ALA A 190 -0.95 15.70 -3.99
C ALA A 190 0.09 15.26 -2.96
N ILE A 191 1.16 14.59 -3.40
CA ILE A 191 2.23 14.17 -2.46
C ILE A 191 3.00 15.40 -1.97
N PRO A 192 3.18 15.56 -0.65
CA PRO A 192 3.99 16.63 -0.09
C PRO A 192 5.49 16.42 -0.39
N ASN A 193 6.28 17.49 -0.41
CA ASN A 193 7.73 17.40 -0.43
C ASN A 193 8.30 17.95 0.89
N PRO A 194 8.91 17.11 1.75
CA PRO A 194 9.13 15.67 1.59
C PRO A 194 7.85 14.81 1.76
N PRO A 195 7.80 13.60 1.16
CA PRO A 195 6.64 12.71 1.25
C PRO A 195 6.49 12.04 2.62
N ASN A 196 7.48 12.23 3.49
CA ASN A 196 7.44 11.80 4.88
C ASN A 196 7.38 13.03 5.79
N PHE A 197 6.53 12.95 6.82
CA PHE A 197 6.35 14.02 7.80
C PHE A 197 5.72 13.43 9.07
N GLN A 198 5.35 14.28 10.02
CA GLN A 198 4.79 13.86 11.29
C GLN A 198 3.38 14.40 11.50
N VAL A 199 2.56 13.58 12.15
CA VAL A 199 1.40 14.03 12.90
C VAL A 199 1.81 14.07 14.37
N THR A 200 1.64 15.22 15.03
CA THR A 200 2.13 15.45 16.40
C THR A 200 0.97 15.75 17.33
N ALA A 201 0.95 15.08 18.49
CA ALA A 201 0.13 15.43 19.63
C ALA A 201 0.99 16.15 20.67
N THR A 202 0.62 17.38 21.01
CA THR A 202 1.27 18.18 22.06
C THR A 202 0.34 18.27 23.28
N SER A 203 0.87 18.03 24.48
CA SER A 203 0.07 18.09 25.71
C SER A 203 -0.44 19.51 25.98
N GLN A 204 -1.74 19.65 26.26
CA GLN A 204 -2.32 20.93 26.71
C GLN A 204 -1.93 21.28 28.15
N ALA A 205 -1.53 20.29 28.95
CA ALA A 205 -1.08 20.51 30.32
C ALA A 205 0.35 21.04 30.39
N ASP A 206 1.21 20.64 29.44
CA ASP A 206 2.59 21.12 29.30
C ASP A 206 2.98 21.10 27.81
N PRO A 207 2.94 22.24 27.13
CA PRO A 207 3.26 22.34 25.70
C PRO A 207 4.71 21.98 25.34
N THR A 208 5.59 21.75 26.33
CA THR A 208 6.95 21.26 26.09
C THR A 208 7.00 19.73 25.89
N GLN A 209 5.91 19.02 26.17
CA GLN A 209 5.81 17.57 26.02
C GLN A 209 4.92 17.21 24.83
N ALA A 210 5.46 16.43 23.89
CA ALA A 210 4.77 16.01 22.68
C ALA A 210 5.25 14.63 22.21
N SER A 211 4.44 13.97 21.37
CA SER A 211 4.80 12.75 20.65
C SER A 211 4.32 12.83 19.21
N GLY A 212 5.10 12.27 18.28
CA GLY A 212 4.81 12.26 16.86
C GLY A 212 4.65 10.86 16.29
N ALA A 213 3.78 10.72 15.30
CA ALA A 213 3.66 9.57 14.43
C ALA A 213 4.20 9.88 13.03
N ARG A 214 4.95 8.95 12.44
CA ARG A 214 5.52 9.10 11.09
C ARG A 214 4.48 8.76 10.03
N VAL A 215 4.11 9.74 9.22
CA VAL A 215 3.25 9.58 8.05
C VAL A 215 4.10 9.55 6.79
N VAL A 216 3.83 8.59 5.90
CA VAL A 216 4.34 8.58 4.53
C VAL A 216 3.15 8.66 3.58
N ILE A 217 3.22 9.60 2.65
CA ILE A 217 2.26 9.71 1.56
C ILE A 217 2.93 9.23 0.27
N GLU A 218 2.29 8.29 -0.42
CA GLU A 218 2.76 7.76 -1.69
C GLU A 218 1.72 7.92 -2.82
N ALA A 219 2.19 7.76 -4.06
CA ALA A 219 1.32 7.77 -5.24
C ALA A 219 1.12 6.33 -5.68
N GLY A 220 0.14 5.71 -5.04
CA GLY A 220 -0.55 4.54 -5.56
C GLY A 220 -2.07 4.70 -5.47
N GLY A 221 -2.57 5.82 -4.94
CA GLY A 221 -3.99 6.01 -4.68
C GLY A 221 -4.81 6.28 -5.93
N PRO A 222 -6.07 5.83 -5.98
CA PRO A 222 -6.98 6.11 -7.09
C PRO A 222 -7.38 7.59 -7.22
N GLY A 223 -7.12 8.43 -6.22
CA GLY A 223 -7.53 9.84 -6.22
C GLY A 223 -7.01 10.63 -7.43
N VAL A 224 -5.78 10.38 -7.87
CA VAL A 224 -5.22 11.04 -9.08
C VAL A 224 -5.88 10.53 -10.36
N ASN A 225 -6.31 9.27 -10.38
CA ASN A 225 -7.00 8.68 -11.50
C ASN A 225 -8.46 9.19 -11.57
N GLN A 226 -9.09 9.48 -10.44
CA GLN A 226 -10.47 10.00 -10.35
C GLN A 226 -10.58 11.51 -10.59
N ALA A 227 -9.53 12.27 -10.29
CA ALA A 227 -9.55 13.72 -10.34
C ALA A 227 -9.81 14.27 -11.77
N PRO A 228 -10.56 15.38 -11.90
CA PRO A 228 -10.61 16.14 -13.13
C PRO A 228 -9.20 16.59 -13.56
N GLN A 229 -8.88 16.44 -14.84
CA GLN A 229 -7.63 16.91 -15.42
C GLN A 229 -7.88 18.12 -16.32
N THR A 230 -6.88 18.97 -16.45
CA THR A 230 -6.85 19.99 -17.49
C THR A 230 -6.35 19.37 -18.80
N ALA A 231 -7.00 19.68 -19.92
CA ALA A 231 -6.52 19.28 -21.22
C ALA A 231 -5.09 19.80 -21.49
N PRO A 232 -4.22 19.00 -22.13
CA PRO A 232 -4.46 17.63 -22.57
C PRO A 232 -4.39 16.63 -21.41
N ILE A 233 -5.42 15.78 -21.29
CA ILE A 233 -5.50 14.77 -20.22
C ILE A 233 -4.51 13.62 -20.44
N LYS A 234 -4.07 12.99 -19.35
CA LYS A 234 -3.40 11.69 -19.34
C LYS A 234 -4.43 10.57 -19.20
N LEU A 235 -4.08 9.38 -19.69
CA LEU A 235 -4.90 8.18 -19.63
C LEU A 235 -4.64 7.37 -18.35
N GLY A 236 -5.35 6.25 -18.15
CA GLY A 236 -5.46 5.57 -16.85
C GLY A 236 -6.37 6.30 -15.86
N THR A 237 -7.10 7.31 -16.33
CA THR A 237 -8.01 8.14 -15.53
C THR A 237 -9.46 7.68 -15.65
N SER A 238 -10.30 8.17 -14.75
CA SER A 238 -11.75 8.03 -14.80
C SER A 238 -12.31 8.60 -16.08
N GLY A 239 -13.20 7.84 -16.71
CA GLY A 239 -13.98 8.33 -17.82
C GLY A 239 -15.00 7.30 -18.28
N GLY A 240 -15.78 7.70 -19.27
CA GLY A 240 -16.82 6.86 -19.83
C GLY A 240 -17.78 7.67 -20.69
N ASN A 241 -18.79 6.99 -21.20
CA ASN A 241 -19.82 7.64 -22.00
C ASN A 241 -20.71 8.54 -21.12
N ALA A 242 -20.87 9.80 -21.52
CA ALA A 242 -21.67 10.79 -20.81
C ALA A 242 -23.14 10.38 -20.61
N LYS A 243 -23.63 9.43 -21.41
CA LYS A 243 -25.01 8.92 -21.35
C LYS A 243 -25.13 7.62 -20.57
N ASP A 244 -24.07 7.13 -19.95
CA ASP A 244 -24.12 5.87 -19.18
C ASP A 244 -24.67 6.07 -17.77
N SER A 245 -25.91 6.57 -17.73
CA SER A 245 -26.66 6.81 -16.51
C SER A 245 -28.12 6.42 -16.67
N SER A 246 -28.76 6.22 -15.52
CA SER A 246 -30.19 6.08 -15.34
C SER A 246 -30.68 7.14 -14.34
N ALA A 247 -31.96 7.13 -14.01
CA ALA A 247 -32.52 8.06 -13.02
C ALA A 247 -31.85 7.96 -11.62
N SER A 248 -31.24 6.82 -11.30
CA SER A 248 -30.72 6.54 -9.95
C SER A 248 -29.29 6.02 -9.92
N PHE A 249 -28.67 5.76 -11.07
CA PHE A 249 -27.30 5.22 -11.15
C PHE A 249 -26.51 5.86 -12.28
N CYS A 250 -25.20 5.96 -12.12
CA CYS A 250 -24.29 6.29 -13.21
C CYS A 250 -23.06 5.39 -13.19
N CYS A 251 -22.45 5.20 -14.37
CA CYS A 251 -21.36 4.27 -14.56
C CYS A 251 -20.13 4.99 -15.12
N SER A 252 -18.97 4.50 -14.74
CA SER A 252 -17.67 4.99 -15.22
C SER A 252 -16.67 3.86 -15.15
N GLY A 253 -15.67 3.94 -16.01
CA GLY A 253 -14.53 3.04 -15.99
C GLY A 253 -13.25 3.85 -16.13
N THR A 254 -12.29 3.24 -16.82
CA THR A 254 -10.99 3.84 -17.09
C THR A 254 -10.85 4.16 -18.58
N LEU A 255 -10.38 5.36 -18.90
CA LEU A 255 -9.87 5.70 -20.23
C LEU A 255 -8.48 5.07 -20.36
N GLY A 256 -8.40 3.93 -21.03
CA GLY A 256 -7.27 3.00 -20.91
C GLY A 256 -5.98 3.47 -21.56
N ALA A 257 -5.99 3.56 -22.88
CA ALA A 257 -4.78 3.81 -23.67
C ALA A 257 -5.07 4.55 -24.97
N LEU A 258 -4.05 5.22 -25.50
CA LEU A 258 -4.13 5.92 -26.76
C LEU A 258 -3.70 4.95 -27.87
N VAL A 259 -4.55 4.82 -28.88
CA VAL A 259 -4.23 4.06 -30.08
C VAL A 259 -4.46 4.93 -31.31
N THR A 260 -3.69 4.69 -32.36
CA THR A 260 -3.84 5.38 -33.64
C THR A 260 -4.25 4.41 -34.73
N ARG A 261 -5.12 4.84 -35.63
CA ARG A 261 -5.54 4.07 -36.80
C ARG A 261 -5.76 5.01 -37.97
N GLY A 262 -5.02 4.82 -39.07
CA GLY A 262 -5.10 5.71 -40.23
C GLY A 262 -4.73 7.17 -39.93
N GLY A 263 -3.83 7.39 -38.95
CA GLY A 263 -3.44 8.73 -38.49
C GLY A 263 -4.47 9.45 -37.62
N THR A 264 -5.57 8.78 -37.26
CA THR A 264 -6.56 9.28 -36.30
C THR A 264 -6.35 8.63 -34.94
N ASP A 265 -6.37 9.43 -33.88
CA ASP A 265 -6.17 8.94 -32.52
C ASP A 265 -7.50 8.62 -31.83
N PHE A 266 -7.49 7.54 -31.06
CA PHE A 266 -8.62 7.00 -30.33
C PHE A 266 -8.22 6.63 -28.91
N ILE A 267 -9.13 6.87 -27.98
CA ILE A 267 -9.09 6.24 -26.67
C ILE A 267 -9.60 4.80 -26.81
N LEU A 268 -8.79 3.85 -26.35
CA LEU A 268 -9.15 2.45 -26.16
C LEU A 268 -9.63 2.23 -24.72
N SER A 269 -10.79 1.59 -24.57
CA SER A 269 -11.34 1.10 -23.30
C SER A 269 -12.34 -0.02 -23.59
N ASN A 270 -13.11 -0.47 -22.60
CA ASN A 270 -14.10 -1.53 -22.79
C ASN A 270 -15.37 -1.05 -23.50
N ASN A 271 -16.10 -1.98 -24.11
CA ASN A 271 -17.44 -1.75 -24.63
C ASN A 271 -18.37 -1.30 -23.49
N HIS A 272 -18.36 -1.97 -22.35
CA HIS A 272 -19.26 -1.59 -21.26
C HIS A 272 -18.91 -0.23 -20.62
N VAL A 273 -17.76 0.38 -20.96
CA VAL A 273 -17.35 1.71 -20.49
C VAL A 273 -17.65 2.82 -21.50
N LEU A 274 -17.31 2.62 -22.78
CA LEU A 274 -17.51 3.64 -23.84
C LEU A 274 -18.79 3.43 -24.64
N ALA A 275 -19.21 2.18 -24.76
CA ALA A 275 -20.29 1.76 -25.65
C ALA A 275 -21.58 1.37 -24.91
N ARG A 276 -21.64 1.55 -23.59
CA ARG A 276 -22.85 1.35 -22.77
C ARG A 276 -23.45 -0.05 -22.94
N SER A 277 -22.59 -1.07 -22.93
CA SER A 277 -22.98 -2.48 -23.15
C SER A 277 -23.78 -2.66 -24.44
N ASP A 278 -23.18 -2.28 -25.56
CA ASP A 278 -23.73 -2.23 -26.92
C ASP A 278 -24.77 -1.15 -27.24
N GLN A 279 -25.09 -0.22 -26.35
CA GLN A 279 -26.15 0.77 -26.60
C GLN A 279 -25.68 2.06 -27.28
N ALA A 280 -24.39 2.41 -27.18
CA ALA A 280 -23.90 3.66 -27.74
C ALA A 280 -23.97 3.66 -29.27
N ILE A 281 -24.25 4.84 -29.80
CA ILE A 281 -24.18 5.17 -31.23
C ILE A 281 -22.99 6.10 -31.47
N ALA A 282 -22.39 6.04 -32.66
CA ALA A 282 -21.23 6.86 -32.99
C ALA A 282 -21.52 8.36 -32.79
N GLY A 283 -20.54 9.10 -32.27
CA GLY A 283 -20.66 10.53 -31.93
C GLY A 283 -21.09 10.82 -30.49
N GLU A 284 -21.40 9.79 -29.67
CA GLU A 284 -21.69 10.04 -28.25
C GLU A 284 -20.46 10.55 -27.48
N PRO A 285 -20.63 11.54 -26.59
CA PRO A 285 -19.50 12.15 -25.89
C PRO A 285 -18.93 11.23 -24.82
N ILE A 286 -17.60 11.15 -24.78
CA ILE A 286 -16.81 10.51 -23.73
C ILE A 286 -16.17 11.61 -22.88
N THR A 287 -16.35 11.55 -21.57
CA THR A 287 -15.93 12.62 -20.65
C THR A 287 -14.80 12.18 -19.73
N GLN A 288 -13.98 13.15 -19.33
CA GLN A 288 -13.02 13.05 -18.23
C GLN A 288 -13.29 14.22 -17.26
N PRO A 289 -13.49 13.95 -15.96
CA PRO A 289 -13.64 12.62 -15.37
C PRO A 289 -14.95 11.93 -15.82
N GLY A 290 -15.12 10.67 -15.45
CA GLY A 290 -16.35 9.92 -15.69
C GLY A 290 -17.49 10.42 -14.80
N LEU A 291 -18.72 10.01 -15.14
CA LEU A 291 -19.93 10.36 -14.40
C LEU A 291 -19.82 10.08 -12.89
N VAL A 292 -19.27 8.94 -12.48
CA VAL A 292 -19.19 8.55 -11.06
C VAL A 292 -18.35 9.56 -10.26
N ASP A 293 -17.26 10.07 -10.84
CA ASP A 293 -16.38 11.05 -10.18
C ASP A 293 -16.78 12.51 -10.45
N ASN A 294 -17.91 12.72 -11.13
CA ASN A 294 -18.47 14.03 -11.39
C ASN A 294 -19.95 14.13 -10.97
N SER A 295 -20.31 13.46 -9.87
CA SER A 295 -21.67 13.51 -9.31
C SER A 295 -22.78 13.17 -10.32
N CYS A 296 -22.52 12.16 -11.16
CA CYS A 296 -23.37 11.74 -12.27
C CYS A 296 -23.73 12.84 -13.28
N THR A 297 -22.90 13.89 -13.35
CA THR A 297 -23.03 14.98 -14.31
C THR A 297 -21.95 14.84 -15.37
N PRO A 298 -22.26 14.91 -16.68
CA PRO A 298 -21.24 14.88 -17.72
C PRO A 298 -20.24 16.04 -17.58
N ALA A 299 -18.95 15.74 -17.60
CA ALA A 299 -17.90 16.74 -17.73
C ALA A 299 -17.69 17.17 -19.19
N THR A 300 -16.69 18.00 -19.47
CA THR A 300 -16.30 18.35 -20.84
C THR A 300 -15.88 17.08 -21.60
N PRO A 301 -16.38 16.85 -22.83
CA PRO A 301 -15.98 15.70 -23.63
C PRO A 301 -14.52 15.80 -24.07
N VAL A 302 -13.81 14.67 -24.01
CA VAL A 302 -12.42 14.53 -24.50
C VAL A 302 -12.32 13.68 -25.76
N ALA A 303 -13.37 12.91 -26.05
CA ALA A 303 -13.47 12.05 -27.23
C ALA A 303 -14.94 11.83 -27.61
N ASN A 304 -15.17 11.32 -28.82
CA ASN A 304 -16.48 10.89 -29.29
C ASN A 304 -16.46 9.39 -29.61
N PHE A 305 -17.40 8.62 -29.06
CA PHE A 305 -17.50 7.18 -29.31
C PHE A 305 -17.60 6.88 -30.81
N THR A 306 -16.89 5.86 -31.30
CA THR A 306 -16.88 5.50 -32.74
C THR A 306 -17.16 4.04 -33.02
N GLN A 307 -16.54 3.12 -32.28
CA GLN A 307 -16.59 1.69 -32.62
C GLN A 307 -16.62 0.83 -31.36
N LYS A 308 -17.28 -0.32 -31.45
CA LYS A 308 -17.33 -1.32 -30.39
C LYS A 308 -17.19 -2.73 -30.95
N VAL A 309 -16.59 -3.60 -30.17
CA VAL A 309 -16.74 -5.05 -30.33
C VAL A 309 -18.10 -5.44 -29.77
N LYS A 310 -18.95 -6.07 -30.59
CA LYS A 310 -20.32 -6.40 -30.20
C LYS A 310 -20.34 -7.54 -29.17
N LEU A 311 -21.03 -7.33 -28.04
CA LEU A 311 -21.15 -8.31 -26.96
C LEU A 311 -22.39 -9.21 -27.13
N LYS A 312 -23.55 -8.60 -27.44
CA LYS A 312 -24.84 -9.28 -27.57
C LYS A 312 -25.03 -9.82 -28.99
N ASN A 313 -25.69 -10.98 -29.11
CA ASN A 313 -26.09 -11.58 -30.40
C ASN A 313 -24.90 -11.67 -31.39
N ASN A 314 -23.73 -12.08 -30.89
CA ASN A 314 -22.55 -12.35 -31.70
C ASN A 314 -22.72 -13.70 -32.44
N PRO A 315 -22.52 -13.79 -33.76
CA PRO A 315 -22.73 -15.02 -34.55
C PRO A 315 -22.04 -16.28 -34.02
N SER A 316 -20.88 -16.15 -33.36
CA SER A 316 -20.12 -17.26 -32.78
C SER A 316 -20.56 -17.64 -31.36
N ASN A 317 -21.42 -16.85 -30.72
CA ASN A 317 -21.71 -16.88 -29.28
C ASN A 317 -20.46 -16.76 -28.36
N ILE A 318 -19.29 -16.44 -28.94
CA ILE A 318 -18.03 -16.21 -28.24
C ILE A 318 -17.51 -14.84 -28.68
N ALA A 319 -17.52 -13.87 -27.78
CA ALA A 319 -17.01 -12.54 -28.07
C ALA A 319 -15.47 -12.54 -28.09
N PRO A 320 -14.82 -11.86 -29.07
CA PRO A 320 -13.36 -11.86 -29.17
C PRO A 320 -12.69 -10.97 -28.12
N ALA A 321 -13.39 -9.91 -27.68
CA ALA A 321 -12.94 -8.98 -26.65
C ALA A 321 -14.11 -8.12 -26.13
N ASP A 322 -13.93 -7.51 -24.96
CA ASP A 322 -14.75 -6.41 -24.48
C ASP A 322 -13.98 -5.10 -24.70
N ALA A 323 -14.19 -4.49 -25.87
CA ALA A 323 -13.40 -3.32 -26.28
C ALA A 323 -14.22 -2.34 -27.15
N ALA A 324 -13.82 -1.07 -27.07
CA ALA A 324 -14.38 0.02 -27.85
C ALA A 324 -13.34 1.12 -28.08
N LEU A 325 -13.58 1.91 -29.12
CA LEU A 325 -12.81 3.09 -29.48
C LEU A 325 -13.68 4.34 -29.41
N ALA A 326 -13.08 5.43 -28.97
CA ALA A 326 -13.62 6.78 -29.07
C ALA A 326 -12.57 7.71 -29.68
N GLN A 327 -12.94 8.40 -30.77
CA GLN A 327 -12.03 9.32 -31.47
C GLN A 327 -11.74 10.54 -30.60
N VAL A 328 -10.46 10.84 -30.41
CA VAL A 328 -9.98 11.96 -29.61
C VAL A 328 -10.43 13.29 -30.22
N ILE A 329 -10.89 14.20 -29.38
CA ILE A 329 -11.09 15.61 -29.75
C ILE A 329 -9.72 16.30 -29.71
N SER A 330 -9.40 17.03 -30.77
CA SER A 330 -8.08 17.68 -30.92
C SER A 330 -7.73 18.55 -29.72
N GLY A 331 -6.58 18.27 -29.09
CA GLY A 331 -6.07 19.02 -27.92
C GLY A 331 -6.54 18.50 -26.57
N GLU A 332 -7.51 17.59 -26.52
CA GLU A 332 -8.08 17.10 -25.26
C GLU A 332 -7.28 15.99 -24.61
N VAL A 333 -6.57 15.16 -25.38
CA VAL A 333 -5.77 14.03 -24.88
C VAL A 333 -4.29 14.22 -25.24
N ASP A 334 -3.42 13.87 -24.30
CA ASP A 334 -1.98 13.93 -24.50
C ASP A 334 -1.51 13.00 -25.63
N THR A 335 -0.78 13.57 -26.59
CA THR A 335 -0.38 12.88 -27.82
C THR A 335 0.76 11.88 -27.65
N THR A 336 1.40 11.82 -26.47
CA THR A 336 2.42 10.80 -26.21
C THR A 336 1.81 9.45 -25.87
N GLY A 337 0.52 9.42 -25.50
CA GLY A 337 -0.14 8.23 -24.97
C GLY A 337 0.17 7.97 -23.49
N ALA A 338 0.64 8.99 -22.77
CA ALA A 338 1.00 8.85 -21.36
C ALA A 338 -0.18 8.41 -20.48
N ILE A 339 0.05 7.35 -19.71
CA ILE A 339 -0.85 6.79 -18.72
C ILE A 339 -0.32 7.17 -17.33
N LEU A 340 -1.21 7.64 -16.45
CA LEU A 340 -0.89 7.99 -15.08
C LEU A 340 -0.15 6.83 -14.39
N GLN A 341 0.87 7.15 -13.60
CA GLN A 341 1.59 6.21 -12.73
C GLN A 341 2.36 5.07 -13.43
N LEU A 342 2.49 5.03 -14.77
CA LEU A 342 3.28 3.98 -15.45
C LEU A 342 4.78 4.26 -15.52
N GLY A 343 5.24 5.46 -15.18
CA GLY A 343 6.61 5.91 -15.38
C GLY A 343 7.57 5.67 -14.21
N ALA A 344 8.63 6.48 -14.21
CA ALA A 344 9.62 6.51 -13.14
C ALA A 344 9.01 6.98 -11.82
N VAL A 345 9.61 6.58 -10.69
CA VAL A 345 9.27 7.15 -9.38
C VAL A 345 10.22 8.30 -9.08
N THR A 346 9.69 9.53 -9.06
CA THR A 346 10.44 10.75 -8.75
C THR A 346 9.84 11.41 -7.52
N GLY A 347 10.63 11.60 -6.45
CA GLY A 347 10.11 12.18 -5.20
C GLY A 347 9.04 11.33 -4.51
N GLY A 348 9.05 10.01 -4.72
CA GLY A 348 8.02 9.09 -4.20
C GLY A 348 6.74 9.02 -5.06
N LEU A 349 6.72 9.71 -6.20
CA LEU A 349 5.59 9.76 -7.13
C LEU A 349 5.84 8.90 -8.37
N ALA A 350 4.98 7.91 -8.64
CA ALA A 350 4.93 7.29 -9.95
C ALA A 350 4.45 8.31 -11.01
N GLN A 351 5.35 8.68 -11.92
CA GLN A 351 5.06 9.68 -12.97
C GLN A 351 4.20 9.07 -14.08
N PRO A 352 3.43 9.88 -14.82
CA PRO A 352 2.83 9.42 -16.05
C PRO A 352 3.91 9.08 -17.08
N ALA A 353 3.72 7.98 -17.81
CA ALA A 353 4.57 7.61 -18.94
C ALA A 353 3.75 6.87 -20.00
N PRO A 354 4.11 6.98 -21.28
CA PRO A 354 3.43 6.22 -22.33
C PRO A 354 3.77 4.74 -22.23
N PRO A 355 2.85 3.82 -22.55
CA PRO A 355 3.22 2.41 -22.71
C PRO A 355 4.23 2.25 -23.86
N SER A 356 4.83 1.07 -24.00
CA SER A 356 5.62 0.78 -25.20
C SER A 356 4.71 0.76 -26.44
N SER A 357 5.24 1.23 -27.57
CA SER A 357 4.57 1.12 -28.87
C SER A 357 4.49 -0.32 -29.39
N THR A 358 5.29 -1.24 -28.83
CA THR A 358 5.24 -2.68 -29.15
C THR A 358 4.47 -3.46 -28.10
N ILE A 359 3.68 -4.44 -28.54
CA ILE A 359 2.90 -5.31 -27.66
C ILE A 359 3.62 -6.62 -27.36
N VAL A 360 3.27 -7.27 -26.26
CA VAL A 360 3.78 -8.60 -25.90
C VAL A 360 2.62 -9.54 -25.56
N ALA A 361 2.76 -10.83 -25.86
CA ALA A 361 1.73 -11.82 -25.53
C ALA A 361 1.73 -12.11 -24.02
N PRO A 362 0.56 -12.30 -23.38
CA PRO A 362 0.48 -12.70 -21.98
C PRO A 362 1.12 -14.07 -21.76
N ALA A 363 1.84 -14.22 -20.65
CA ALA A 363 2.46 -15.47 -20.26
C ALA A 363 2.29 -15.71 -18.75
N ILE A 364 2.08 -16.98 -18.37
CA ILE A 364 1.98 -17.37 -16.95
C ILE A 364 3.29 -16.99 -16.23
N GLY A 365 3.15 -16.35 -15.07
CA GLY A 365 4.26 -15.81 -14.28
C GLY A 365 4.79 -14.46 -14.77
N MET A 366 4.22 -13.87 -15.84
CA MET A 366 4.60 -12.52 -16.27
C MET A 366 4.19 -11.51 -15.20
N GLN A 367 5.15 -10.70 -14.76
CA GLN A 367 4.87 -9.55 -13.90
C GLN A 367 4.21 -8.45 -14.71
N VAL A 368 3.03 -8.04 -14.26
CA VAL A 368 2.20 -7.06 -14.94
C VAL A 368 1.85 -5.91 -14.01
N ALA A 369 1.57 -4.77 -14.62
CA ALA A 369 1.15 -3.55 -13.97
C ALA A 369 -0.06 -2.97 -14.69
N LYS A 370 -0.92 -2.27 -13.97
CA LYS A 370 -2.01 -1.47 -14.56
C LYS A 370 -2.24 -0.22 -13.73
N SER A 371 -2.69 0.85 -14.39
CA SER A 371 -3.13 2.07 -13.74
C SER A 371 -4.60 2.33 -14.12
N GLY A 372 -5.47 2.34 -13.10
CA GLY A 372 -6.92 2.39 -13.29
C GLY A 372 -7.62 3.34 -12.33
N ARG A 373 -8.85 3.72 -12.67
CA ARG A 373 -9.69 4.65 -11.91
C ARG A 373 -9.76 4.34 -10.41
N THR A 374 -9.99 3.07 -10.06
CA THR A 374 -10.46 2.71 -8.71
C THR A 374 -9.34 2.20 -7.82
N THR A 375 -8.34 1.54 -8.38
CA THR A 375 -7.20 1.03 -7.59
C THR A 375 -5.88 1.72 -7.92
N GLY A 376 -5.85 2.68 -8.85
CA GLY A 376 -4.61 3.35 -9.26
C GLY A 376 -3.61 2.35 -9.86
N LEU A 377 -2.32 2.55 -9.58
CA LEU A 377 -1.26 1.62 -9.95
C LEU A 377 -1.28 0.38 -9.07
N THR A 378 -1.48 -0.79 -9.68
CA THR A 378 -1.26 -2.09 -9.02
C THR A 378 -0.39 -2.98 -9.89
N CYS A 379 0.19 -3.99 -9.24
CA CYS A 379 1.12 -4.92 -9.86
C CYS A 379 0.84 -6.33 -9.35
N ASP A 380 0.89 -7.33 -10.22
CA ASP A 380 0.77 -8.73 -9.83
C ASP A 380 1.34 -9.65 -10.93
N LEU A 381 1.09 -10.95 -10.85
CA LEU A 381 1.50 -11.95 -11.82
C LEU A 381 0.30 -12.50 -12.58
N ILE A 382 0.47 -12.76 -13.87
CA ILE A 382 -0.50 -13.59 -14.63
C ILE A 382 -0.44 -15.02 -14.10
N GLU A 383 -1.57 -15.56 -13.65
CA GLU A 383 -1.65 -16.92 -13.12
C GLU A 383 -2.19 -17.92 -14.15
N ALA A 384 -3.13 -17.49 -15.00
CA ALA A 384 -3.67 -18.34 -16.06
C ALA A 384 -3.83 -17.61 -17.40
N THR A 385 -3.74 -18.38 -18.48
CA THR A 385 -3.98 -17.93 -19.86
C THR A 385 -4.85 -18.95 -20.60
N ASN A 386 -5.18 -18.69 -21.87
CA ASN A 386 -6.01 -19.57 -22.69
C ASN A 386 -7.39 -19.86 -22.07
N MET A 387 -7.91 -18.91 -21.30
CA MET A 387 -9.14 -19.05 -20.54
C MET A 387 -10.37 -18.98 -21.47
N THR A 388 -11.25 -19.99 -21.41
CA THR A 388 -12.66 -19.81 -21.76
C THR A 388 -13.40 -19.41 -20.50
N VAL A 389 -14.16 -18.32 -20.51
CA VAL A 389 -14.79 -17.76 -19.31
C VAL A 389 -16.16 -17.14 -19.62
N GLN A 390 -17.11 -17.30 -18.70
CA GLN A 390 -18.40 -16.64 -18.72
C GLN A 390 -18.39 -15.42 -17.82
N VAL A 391 -18.77 -14.26 -18.38
CA VAL A 391 -18.83 -12.99 -17.66
C VAL A 391 -20.23 -12.43 -17.72
N ARG A 392 -20.74 -11.95 -16.58
CA ARG A 392 -22.04 -11.31 -16.46
C ARG A 392 -21.93 -9.80 -16.66
N TYR A 393 -22.90 -9.26 -17.39
CA TYR A 393 -23.03 -7.83 -17.69
C TYR A 393 -24.41 -7.32 -17.32
N GLU A 394 -24.52 -6.05 -16.94
CA GLU A 394 -25.81 -5.35 -16.88
C GLU A 394 -26.24 -4.90 -18.28
N ASN A 395 -27.55 -4.97 -18.55
CA ASN A 395 -28.08 -4.49 -19.82
C ASN A 395 -27.86 -2.99 -20.04
N THR A 396 -27.99 -2.20 -18.97
CA THR A 396 -27.80 -0.76 -18.87
C THR A 396 -27.23 -0.48 -17.48
N CYS A 397 -26.50 0.62 -17.29
CA CYS A 397 -26.03 1.03 -15.97
C CYS A 397 -27.14 1.01 -14.90
N GLY A 398 -26.93 0.26 -13.82
CA GLY A 398 -27.87 0.15 -12.70
C GLY A 398 -29.05 -0.79 -12.95
N SER A 399 -29.02 -1.61 -14.01
CA SER A 399 -30.12 -2.50 -14.36
C SER A 399 -30.14 -3.74 -13.48
N LYS A 400 -31.34 -4.15 -13.04
CA LYS A 400 -31.54 -5.47 -12.40
C LYS A 400 -31.46 -6.64 -13.38
N THR A 401 -31.43 -6.36 -14.69
CA THR A 401 -31.36 -7.40 -15.72
C THR A 401 -29.94 -7.54 -16.23
N THR A 402 -29.48 -8.79 -16.32
CA THR A 402 -28.14 -9.12 -16.77
C THR A 402 -28.16 -10.03 -17.99
N PHE A 403 -27.04 -10.09 -18.70
CA PHE A 403 -26.77 -11.07 -19.75
C PHE A 403 -25.36 -11.66 -19.52
N VAL A 404 -25.12 -12.84 -20.09
CA VAL A 404 -23.83 -13.54 -19.97
C VAL A 404 -23.17 -13.60 -21.33
N VAL A 405 -21.87 -13.32 -21.36
CA VAL A 405 -21.03 -13.43 -22.55
C VAL A 405 -19.95 -14.46 -22.28
N THR A 406 -19.75 -15.38 -23.23
CA THR A 406 -18.61 -16.29 -23.21
C THR A 406 -17.47 -15.68 -24.00
N TYR A 407 -16.27 -15.72 -23.43
CA TYR A 407 -15.03 -15.34 -24.07
C TYR A 407 -14.11 -16.56 -24.14
N ASP A 408 -13.25 -16.60 -25.14
CA ASP A 408 -12.15 -17.57 -25.22
C ASP A 408 -10.81 -16.85 -25.33
N ASN A 409 -9.72 -17.56 -24.99
CA ASN A 409 -8.37 -17.02 -24.97
C ASN A 409 -8.21 -15.80 -24.05
N GLN A 410 -8.77 -15.85 -22.83
CA GLN A 410 -8.62 -14.77 -21.84
C GLN A 410 -7.41 -14.99 -20.92
N VAL A 411 -7.04 -13.94 -20.20
CA VAL A 411 -5.99 -13.93 -19.18
C VAL A 411 -6.63 -13.77 -17.81
N GLU A 412 -6.06 -14.43 -16.81
CA GLU A 412 -6.46 -14.28 -15.43
C GLU A 412 -5.26 -13.93 -14.53
N ILE A 413 -5.52 -13.02 -13.60
CA ILE A 413 -4.60 -12.57 -12.55
C ILE A 413 -5.32 -12.84 -11.23
N ALA A 414 -4.83 -13.81 -10.46
CA ALA A 414 -5.43 -14.20 -9.20
C ALA A 414 -4.97 -13.24 -8.10
N SER A 415 -5.82 -12.29 -7.74
CA SER A 415 -5.49 -11.23 -6.80
C SER A 415 -6.74 -10.64 -6.19
N THR A 416 -6.67 -10.36 -4.88
CA THR A 416 -7.71 -9.61 -4.17
C THR A 416 -7.49 -8.09 -4.22
N THR A 417 -6.34 -7.65 -4.76
CA THR A 417 -5.92 -6.24 -4.73
C THR A 417 -5.54 -5.68 -6.09
N PHE A 418 -5.41 -6.53 -7.12
CA PHE A 418 -4.97 -6.06 -8.44
C PHE A 418 -6.00 -5.14 -9.10
N SER A 419 -7.30 -5.39 -8.93
CA SER A 419 -8.36 -4.55 -9.51
C SER A 419 -9.62 -4.50 -8.67
N ALA A 420 -10.40 -3.44 -8.85
CA ALA A 420 -11.78 -3.34 -8.35
C ALA A 420 -12.68 -2.78 -9.46
N ALA A 421 -14.01 -2.72 -9.23
CA ALA A 421 -14.90 -2.19 -10.25
C ALA A 421 -14.59 -0.72 -10.55
N GLY A 422 -14.75 -0.33 -11.81
CA GLY A 422 -14.29 0.95 -12.34
C GLY A 422 -12.88 0.92 -12.93
N ASP A 423 -12.05 -0.09 -12.62
CA ASP A 423 -10.79 -0.31 -13.34
C ASP A 423 -10.98 -0.90 -14.74
N SER A 424 -12.20 -1.32 -15.09
CA SER A 424 -12.57 -1.73 -16.44
C SER A 424 -12.08 -0.74 -17.49
N GLY A 425 -11.37 -1.23 -18.48
CA GLY A 425 -10.76 -0.45 -19.55
C GLY A 425 -9.32 -0.08 -19.28
N SER A 426 -8.77 -0.38 -18.10
CA SER A 426 -7.35 -0.17 -17.80
C SER A 426 -6.48 -1.05 -18.68
N LEU A 427 -5.43 -0.47 -19.25
CA LEU A 427 -4.39 -1.21 -19.94
C LEU A 427 -3.52 -1.94 -18.92
N ILE A 428 -3.35 -3.25 -19.12
CA ILE A 428 -2.38 -4.07 -18.40
C ILE A 428 -1.11 -4.15 -19.26
N VAL A 429 0.03 -3.79 -18.66
CA VAL A 429 1.35 -3.78 -19.30
C VAL A 429 2.30 -4.74 -18.59
N ASN A 430 3.36 -5.15 -19.27
CA ASN A 430 4.49 -5.84 -18.64
C ASN A 430 5.20 -4.85 -17.69
N ALA A 431 5.34 -5.20 -16.42
CA ALA A 431 5.88 -4.31 -15.40
C ALA A 431 7.35 -3.91 -15.65
N LEU A 432 8.11 -4.71 -16.40
CA LEU A 432 9.53 -4.47 -16.68
C LEU A 432 9.77 -3.65 -17.95
N THR A 433 8.83 -3.70 -18.90
CA THR A 433 9.02 -3.12 -20.24
C THR A 433 7.93 -2.15 -20.68
N ALA A 434 6.85 -2.02 -19.89
CA ALA A 434 5.65 -1.25 -20.22
C ALA A 434 4.99 -1.66 -21.55
N GLU A 435 5.32 -2.84 -22.08
CA GLU A 435 4.67 -3.39 -23.28
C GLU A 435 3.21 -3.73 -22.96
N PRO A 436 2.22 -3.28 -23.75
CA PRO A 436 0.84 -3.72 -23.64
C PRO A 436 0.72 -5.24 -23.67
N VAL A 437 -0.04 -5.79 -22.71
CA VAL A 437 -0.27 -7.23 -22.54
C VAL A 437 -1.74 -7.58 -22.71
N ALA A 438 -2.62 -6.87 -22.01
CA ALA A 438 -4.04 -7.17 -21.97
C ALA A 438 -4.88 -5.92 -21.64
N LEU A 439 -6.19 -6.00 -21.87
CA LEU A 439 -7.19 -4.99 -21.48
C LEU A 439 -8.09 -5.58 -20.40
N LEU A 440 -8.09 -4.98 -19.21
CA LEU A 440 -8.93 -5.41 -18.08
C LEU A 440 -10.41 -5.17 -18.42
N PHE A 441 -11.28 -6.16 -18.15
CA PHE A 441 -12.72 -5.96 -18.38
C PHE A 441 -13.67 -6.58 -17.36
N ALA A 442 -13.22 -7.54 -16.55
CA ALA A 442 -14.09 -8.23 -15.60
C ALA A 442 -13.29 -8.82 -14.43
N GLY A 443 -14.00 -9.33 -13.43
CA GLY A 443 -13.39 -10.05 -12.33
C GLY A 443 -14.39 -10.43 -11.25
N ASP A 444 -13.84 -10.85 -10.13
CA ASP A 444 -14.50 -10.98 -8.85
C ASP A 444 -13.57 -10.49 -7.73
N ASN A 445 -13.89 -10.78 -6.47
CA ASN A 445 -13.07 -10.39 -5.33
C ASN A 445 -11.70 -11.09 -5.23
N THR A 446 -11.42 -12.08 -6.08
CA THR A 446 -10.21 -12.93 -6.03
C THR A 446 -9.46 -13.04 -7.35
N SER A 447 -10.07 -12.60 -8.45
CA SER A 447 -9.54 -12.78 -9.80
C SER A 447 -9.87 -11.58 -10.68
N THR A 448 -8.90 -11.13 -11.48
CA THR A 448 -9.09 -10.19 -12.57
C THR A 448 -9.04 -10.93 -13.91
N ILE A 449 -10.01 -10.67 -14.78
CA ILE A 449 -10.10 -11.22 -16.14
C ILE A 449 -9.82 -10.12 -17.17
N ALA A 450 -8.97 -10.43 -18.14
CA ALA A 450 -8.52 -9.48 -19.15
C ALA A 450 -8.44 -10.10 -20.56
N ASN A 451 -8.73 -9.28 -21.58
CA ASN A 451 -8.59 -9.65 -22.98
C ASN A 451 -7.12 -9.52 -23.41
N PRO A 452 -6.45 -10.54 -24.00
CA PRO A 452 -5.13 -10.36 -24.59
C PRO A 452 -5.14 -9.24 -25.61
N ILE A 453 -4.11 -8.40 -25.58
CA ILE A 453 -4.17 -7.15 -26.34
C ILE A 453 -4.15 -7.37 -27.86
N GLN A 454 -3.52 -8.45 -28.31
CA GLN A 454 -3.55 -8.87 -29.72
C GLN A 454 -4.99 -9.11 -30.20
N ALA A 455 -5.82 -9.77 -29.38
CA ALA A 455 -7.22 -10.04 -29.71
C ALA A 455 -8.07 -8.76 -29.74
N VAL A 456 -7.78 -7.82 -28.82
CA VAL A 456 -8.43 -6.50 -28.79
C VAL A 456 -8.18 -5.72 -30.07
N LEU A 457 -6.91 -5.59 -30.50
CA LEU A 457 -6.56 -4.83 -31.70
C LEU A 457 -7.16 -5.49 -32.96
N ALA A 458 -7.09 -6.82 -33.06
CA ALA A 458 -7.66 -7.57 -34.17
C ALA A 458 -9.20 -7.47 -34.28
N ALA A 459 -9.88 -7.25 -33.15
CA ALA A 459 -11.34 -7.11 -33.11
C ALA A 459 -11.84 -5.70 -33.50
N LEU A 460 -10.94 -4.74 -33.70
CA LEU A 460 -11.26 -3.34 -33.99
C LEU A 460 -10.67 -2.84 -35.32
N PRO A 461 -10.86 -3.54 -36.46
CA PRO A 461 -10.40 -3.03 -37.75
C PRO A 461 -11.13 -1.74 -38.14
N ASP A 462 -10.53 -0.94 -39.02
CA ASP A 462 -11.23 0.17 -39.66
C ASP A 462 -12.46 -0.36 -40.42
N PRO A 463 -13.69 0.13 -40.11
CA PRO A 463 -14.91 -0.30 -40.79
C PRO A 463 -14.87 -0.13 -42.31
N GLN A 464 -14.11 0.83 -42.83
CA GLN A 464 -13.94 1.09 -44.26
C GLN A 464 -12.74 0.33 -44.85
N HIS A 465 -11.75 -0.01 -44.02
CA HIS A 465 -10.52 -0.70 -44.44
C HIS A 465 -10.20 -1.88 -43.50
N PRO A 466 -10.85 -3.05 -43.66
CA PRO A 466 -10.81 -4.13 -42.67
C PRO A 466 -9.42 -4.73 -42.37
N THR A 467 -8.40 -4.39 -43.16
CA THR A 467 -7.00 -4.80 -42.97
C THR A 467 -6.18 -3.79 -42.15
N VAL A 468 -6.75 -2.64 -41.80
CA VAL A 468 -6.11 -1.58 -41.03
C VAL A 468 -6.59 -1.66 -39.58
N PHE A 469 -5.67 -1.95 -38.66
CA PHE A 469 -5.95 -2.14 -37.24
C PHE A 469 -5.35 -1.00 -36.41
N PRO A 470 -5.90 -0.71 -35.22
CA PRO A 470 -5.29 0.24 -34.30
C PRO A 470 -3.93 -0.26 -33.82
N THR A 471 -3.01 0.67 -33.60
CA THR A 471 -1.71 0.43 -32.96
C THR A 471 -1.52 1.39 -31.80
N PHE A 472 -0.78 0.98 -30.76
CA PHE A 472 -0.54 1.84 -29.61
C PHE A 472 0.26 3.08 -29.98
N VAL A 473 -0.21 4.23 -29.51
CA VAL A 473 0.62 5.43 -29.40
C VAL A 473 1.41 5.28 -28.10
N GLY A 474 2.72 5.19 -28.22
CA GLY A 474 3.59 4.80 -27.12
C GLY A 474 5.07 5.12 -27.38
N GLY A 475 5.89 4.88 -26.36
CA GLY A 475 7.33 5.15 -26.37
C GLY A 475 8.21 3.91 -26.46
N ALA A 476 9.49 4.10 -26.17
CA ALA A 476 10.43 3.01 -25.95
C ALA A 476 10.06 2.20 -24.69
N LYS A 477 10.49 0.94 -24.63
CA LYS A 477 10.30 0.09 -23.44
C LYS A 477 10.94 0.73 -22.20
N HIS A 478 10.23 0.71 -21.09
CA HIS A 478 10.74 1.16 -19.79
C HIS A 478 10.09 0.37 -18.65
N PRO A 479 10.74 0.26 -17.48
CA PRO A 479 10.09 -0.33 -16.32
C PRO A 479 8.98 0.58 -15.79
N VAL A 480 7.95 -0.04 -15.21
CA VAL A 480 6.98 0.65 -14.35
C VAL A 480 7.60 0.71 -12.96
N SER A 481 8.21 1.85 -12.60
CA SER A 481 9.07 1.92 -11.42
C SER A 481 8.35 1.61 -10.10
N GLY A 482 7.06 1.92 -10.00
CA GLY A 482 6.23 1.55 -8.84
C GLY A 482 6.06 0.03 -8.67
N CYS A 483 6.30 -0.77 -9.71
CA CYS A 483 6.19 -2.23 -9.69
C CYS A 483 7.54 -2.96 -9.67
N THR A 484 8.66 -2.25 -9.80
CA THR A 484 10.00 -2.85 -10.02
C THR A 484 10.98 -2.64 -8.85
N GLY A 485 10.52 -2.06 -7.74
CA GLY A 485 11.31 -1.73 -6.54
C GLY A 485 11.97 -2.89 -5.77
N THR A 486 11.94 -4.11 -6.29
CA THR A 486 12.67 -5.28 -5.77
C THR A 486 13.79 -5.78 -6.69
N LEU A 487 14.04 -5.13 -7.83
CA LEU A 487 15.02 -5.62 -8.82
C LEU A 487 16.21 -4.69 -9.08
N SER A 488 16.29 -3.51 -8.46
CA SER A 488 17.48 -2.64 -8.50
C SER A 488 18.34 -2.79 -7.24
N GLY A 489 18.69 -4.04 -6.90
CA GLY A 489 19.59 -4.40 -5.80
C GLY A 489 20.91 -5.03 -6.28
N ALA A 490 21.55 -4.47 -7.31
CA ALA A 490 22.89 -4.87 -7.72
C ALA A 490 23.94 -3.84 -7.29
N SER A 491 24.04 -3.63 -5.98
CA SER A 491 25.33 -3.36 -5.30
C SER A 491 25.15 -3.55 -3.79
N GLY A 492 25.25 -4.82 -3.39
CA GLY A 492 25.78 -5.26 -2.09
C GLY A 492 25.04 -4.86 -0.83
N VAL A 493 23.97 -5.58 -0.46
CA VAL A 493 23.70 -5.98 0.95
C VAL A 493 22.84 -7.25 0.93
N ASN A 494 23.10 -8.18 1.84
CA ASN A 494 22.45 -9.49 1.98
C ASN A 494 20.91 -9.43 1.86
N ALA A 495 20.40 -10.07 0.81
CA ALA A 495 18.99 -10.37 0.63
C ALA A 495 18.52 -11.34 1.73
N SER A 496 17.70 -10.83 2.64
CA SER A 496 16.82 -11.66 3.45
C SER A 496 15.47 -10.94 3.50
N THR A 497 14.41 -11.68 3.15
CA THR A 497 12.98 -11.32 3.14
C THR A 497 12.49 -10.32 2.08
N SER A 498 12.49 -10.72 0.80
CA SER A 498 11.43 -10.35 -0.14
C SER A 498 11.22 -11.49 -1.14
N MET A 499 10.03 -12.08 -1.14
CA MET A 499 9.69 -13.29 -1.91
C MET A 499 9.64 -12.97 -3.41
N VAL A 500 10.78 -13.00 -4.08
CA VAL A 500 10.83 -13.20 -5.53
C VAL A 500 10.51 -14.67 -5.78
N ARG A 501 9.23 -15.01 -5.99
CA ARG A 501 8.91 -16.23 -6.73
C ARG A 501 9.31 -15.96 -8.18
N THR A 502 10.56 -16.28 -8.54
CA THR A 502 10.91 -16.49 -9.94
C THR A 502 10.17 -17.74 -10.38
N VAL A 503 8.91 -17.60 -10.78
CA VAL A 503 8.18 -18.69 -11.42
C VAL A 503 8.92 -18.93 -12.73
N ALA A 504 9.69 -20.02 -12.80
CA ALA A 504 10.34 -20.43 -14.03
C ALA A 504 9.26 -20.46 -15.13
N ARG A 505 9.43 -19.64 -16.17
CA ARG A 505 8.49 -19.57 -17.29
C ARG A 505 8.28 -20.99 -17.82
N LEU A 506 7.02 -21.42 -17.90
CA LEU A 506 6.68 -22.71 -18.48
C LEU A 506 7.13 -22.73 -19.95
N ALA A 507 7.69 -23.87 -20.37
CA ALA A 507 8.11 -24.04 -21.76
C ALA A 507 6.88 -23.95 -22.69
N ASP A 508 7.04 -23.30 -23.85
CA ASP A 508 5.92 -23.09 -24.77
C ASP A 508 5.27 -24.42 -25.20
N VAL A 509 6.06 -25.49 -25.33
CA VAL A 509 5.57 -26.85 -25.63
C VAL A 509 4.65 -27.42 -24.53
N GLU A 510 4.89 -27.08 -23.27
CA GLU A 510 4.07 -27.53 -22.15
C GLU A 510 2.77 -26.73 -22.07
N ILE A 511 2.83 -25.43 -22.35
CA ILE A 511 1.64 -24.59 -22.50
C ILE A 511 0.76 -25.10 -23.63
N GLU A 512 1.35 -25.43 -24.79
CA GLU A 512 0.61 -25.95 -25.94
C GLU A 512 -0.02 -27.31 -25.63
N ARG A 513 0.69 -28.21 -24.94
CA ARG A 513 0.13 -29.49 -24.46
C ARG A 513 -1.11 -29.28 -23.59
N ALA A 514 -1.02 -28.41 -22.59
CA ALA A 514 -2.15 -28.11 -21.70
C ALA A 514 -3.29 -27.39 -22.41
N ALA A 515 -2.99 -26.46 -23.32
CA ALA A 515 -3.98 -25.76 -24.13
C ALA A 515 -4.72 -26.72 -25.07
N ASN A 516 -4.03 -27.71 -25.63
CA ASN A 516 -4.64 -28.77 -26.45
C ASN A 516 -5.63 -29.60 -25.63
N ALA A 517 -5.22 -30.08 -24.45
CA ALA A 517 -6.10 -30.82 -23.55
C ALA A 517 -7.32 -29.98 -23.12
N LYS A 518 -7.11 -28.72 -22.72
CA LYS A 518 -8.21 -27.80 -22.40
C LYS A 518 -9.18 -27.64 -23.58
N ARG A 519 -8.67 -27.46 -24.81
CA ARG A 519 -9.52 -27.26 -26.00
C ARG A 519 -10.41 -28.46 -26.29
N THR A 520 -9.90 -29.67 -26.10
CA THR A 520 -10.66 -30.92 -26.27
C THR A 520 -11.82 -31.02 -25.27
N HIS A 521 -11.60 -30.60 -24.02
CA HIS A 521 -12.52 -30.92 -22.91
C HIS A 521 -13.39 -29.75 -22.43
N VAL A 522 -13.07 -28.50 -22.78
CA VAL A 522 -13.78 -27.31 -22.27
C VAL A 522 -15.28 -27.32 -22.57
N ALA A 523 -15.68 -27.74 -23.78
CA ALA A 523 -17.09 -27.79 -24.16
C ALA A 523 -17.89 -28.76 -23.28
N ALA A 524 -17.30 -29.90 -22.89
CA ALA A 524 -17.93 -30.88 -22.01
C ALA A 524 -17.96 -30.38 -20.55
N LEU A 525 -16.87 -29.82 -20.04
CA LEU A 525 -16.80 -29.27 -18.68
C LEU A 525 -17.83 -28.16 -18.46
N MET A 526 -17.94 -27.22 -19.40
CA MET A 526 -18.85 -26.09 -19.30
C MET A 526 -20.32 -26.43 -19.61
N THR A 527 -20.65 -27.70 -19.85
CA THR A 527 -22.07 -28.15 -19.79
C THR A 527 -22.61 -28.15 -18.36
N ASP A 528 -21.72 -28.21 -17.37
CA ASP A 528 -22.10 -28.02 -15.97
C ASP A 528 -22.25 -26.51 -15.67
N PRO A 529 -23.46 -26.04 -15.29
CA PRO A 529 -23.74 -24.62 -15.07
C PRO A 529 -23.04 -24.02 -13.84
N ALA A 530 -22.35 -24.85 -13.04
CA ALA A 530 -21.45 -24.40 -11.99
C ALA A 530 -20.04 -24.10 -12.51
N ILE A 531 -19.62 -24.63 -13.66
CA ILE A 531 -18.30 -24.34 -14.24
C ILE A 531 -18.40 -23.09 -15.12
N ILE A 532 -17.80 -22.01 -14.65
CA ILE A 532 -17.88 -20.68 -15.29
C ILE A 532 -16.60 -20.30 -16.03
N GLY A 533 -15.52 -21.08 -15.89
CA GLY A 533 -14.32 -20.90 -16.69
C GLY A 533 -13.36 -22.08 -16.66
N VAL A 534 -12.55 -22.21 -17.72
CA VAL A 534 -11.50 -23.23 -17.85
C VAL A 534 -10.32 -22.63 -18.59
N GLY A 535 -9.09 -22.81 -18.10
CA GLY A 535 -7.89 -22.36 -18.80
C GLY A 535 -6.64 -23.13 -18.39
N VAL A 536 -5.49 -22.54 -18.69
CA VAL A 536 -4.16 -23.13 -18.45
C VAL A 536 -3.43 -22.29 -17.42
N ALA A 537 -2.93 -22.93 -16.36
CA ALA A 537 -2.18 -22.31 -15.28
C ALA A 537 -0.91 -23.13 -14.97
N ALA A 538 -0.09 -22.65 -14.04
CA ALA A 538 1.02 -23.43 -13.50
C ALA A 538 0.54 -24.62 -12.66
N GLY A 539 1.17 -25.77 -12.88
CA GLY A 539 1.03 -26.96 -12.04
C GLY A 539 1.67 -26.80 -10.68
N ASP A 540 1.49 -27.79 -9.80
CA ASP A 540 2.11 -27.80 -8.47
C ASP A 540 3.60 -28.13 -8.52
N THR A 541 4.04 -28.74 -9.62
CA THR A 541 5.44 -29.08 -9.87
C THR A 541 6.06 -28.04 -10.81
N PRO A 542 7.25 -27.49 -10.48
CA PRO A 542 7.93 -26.55 -11.35
C PRO A 542 8.10 -27.10 -12.77
N GLY A 543 7.70 -26.32 -13.77
CA GLY A 543 7.80 -26.72 -15.18
C GLY A 543 6.59 -27.49 -15.72
N GLU A 544 5.63 -27.90 -14.88
CA GLU A 544 4.37 -28.52 -15.34
C GLU A 544 3.27 -27.46 -15.50
N ALA A 545 2.43 -27.61 -16.53
CA ALA A 545 1.16 -26.90 -16.64
C ALA A 545 0.01 -27.71 -16.02
N ALA A 546 -1.06 -27.01 -15.65
CA ALA A 546 -2.31 -27.60 -15.21
C ALA A 546 -3.49 -26.95 -15.94
N ILE A 547 -4.57 -27.71 -16.11
CA ILE A 547 -5.87 -27.15 -16.49
C ILE A 547 -6.53 -26.63 -15.22
N ILE A 548 -6.79 -25.33 -15.16
CA ILE A 548 -7.52 -24.71 -14.05
C ILE A 548 -9.00 -24.58 -14.43
N VAL A 549 -9.88 -25.00 -13.54
CA VAL A 549 -11.33 -25.01 -13.69
C VAL A 549 -11.93 -24.10 -12.61
N PHE A 550 -12.71 -23.12 -13.02
CA PHE A 550 -13.35 -22.15 -12.14
C PHE A 550 -14.81 -22.55 -11.91
N ALA A 551 -15.14 -22.81 -10.66
CA ALA A 551 -16.47 -23.21 -10.23
C ALA A 551 -17.15 -22.10 -9.43
N ASP A 552 -18.39 -21.77 -9.77
CA ASP A 552 -19.26 -20.86 -9.05
C ASP A 552 -19.51 -21.38 -7.63
N GLN A 553 -19.05 -20.64 -6.63
CA GLN A 553 -19.11 -21.01 -5.22
C GLN A 553 -20.54 -21.21 -4.68
N THR A 554 -21.53 -20.67 -5.39
CA THR A 554 -22.93 -20.77 -4.99
C THR A 554 -23.60 -22.05 -5.50
N LYS A 555 -22.90 -22.86 -6.28
CA LYS A 555 -23.45 -24.06 -6.93
C LYS A 555 -22.58 -25.29 -6.67
N SER A 556 -23.23 -26.44 -6.63
CA SER A 556 -22.52 -27.73 -6.67
C SER A 556 -22.22 -28.11 -8.11
N HIS A 557 -21.02 -28.64 -8.35
CA HIS A 557 -20.59 -29.13 -9.66
C HIS A 557 -20.32 -30.64 -9.62
N ARG A 558 -20.33 -31.28 -10.79
CA ARG A 558 -19.91 -32.67 -10.98
C ARG A 558 -18.41 -32.80 -10.70
N ALA A 559 -17.96 -34.01 -10.34
CA ALA A 559 -16.54 -34.27 -10.14
C ALA A 559 -15.74 -33.95 -11.42
N VAL A 560 -14.74 -33.07 -11.30
CA VAL A 560 -13.78 -32.78 -12.37
C VAL A 560 -12.72 -33.90 -12.37
N PRO A 561 -12.46 -34.57 -13.50
CA PRO A 561 -11.44 -35.61 -13.57
C PRO A 561 -10.07 -35.06 -13.17
N ALA A 562 -9.32 -35.75 -12.29
CA ALA A 562 -8.04 -35.27 -11.76
C ALA A 562 -6.96 -35.01 -12.85
N THR A 563 -7.13 -35.62 -14.02
CA THR A 563 -6.32 -35.35 -15.21
C THR A 563 -7.18 -35.37 -16.46
N LEU A 564 -6.84 -34.54 -17.44
CA LEU A 564 -7.40 -34.54 -18.79
C LEU A 564 -6.25 -34.64 -19.78
N ASP A 565 -6.26 -35.68 -20.62
CA ASP A 565 -5.18 -36.01 -21.56
C ASP A 565 -3.78 -36.02 -20.90
N GLY A 566 -3.70 -36.50 -19.66
CA GLY A 566 -2.46 -36.53 -18.87
C GLY A 566 -2.00 -35.17 -18.33
N VAL A 567 -2.80 -34.12 -18.43
CA VAL A 567 -2.58 -32.81 -17.77
C VAL A 567 -3.37 -32.79 -16.48
N LYS A 568 -2.74 -32.44 -15.34
CA LYS A 568 -3.44 -32.34 -14.05
C LYS A 568 -4.49 -31.24 -14.09
N THR A 569 -5.62 -31.47 -13.42
CA THR A 569 -6.66 -30.45 -13.23
C THR A 569 -6.61 -29.84 -11.84
N LYS A 570 -6.88 -28.55 -11.74
CA LYS A 570 -7.11 -27.83 -10.48
C LYS A 570 -8.50 -27.21 -10.53
N VAL A 571 -9.24 -27.28 -9.42
CA VAL A 571 -10.53 -26.60 -9.30
C VAL A 571 -10.36 -25.42 -8.34
N ARG A 572 -10.73 -24.21 -8.78
CA ARG A 572 -10.80 -23.02 -7.95
C ARG A 572 -12.25 -22.55 -7.86
N THR A 573 -12.72 -22.39 -6.63
CA THR A 573 -14.05 -21.89 -6.34
C THR A 573 -14.02 -20.37 -6.26
N VAL A 574 -14.92 -19.70 -6.99
CA VAL A 574 -14.94 -18.24 -7.18
C VAL A 574 -16.37 -17.69 -7.16
N GLU A 575 -16.52 -16.38 -7.03
CA GLU A 575 -17.77 -15.71 -7.32
C GLU A 575 -18.00 -15.63 -8.84
N PRO A 576 -19.25 -15.46 -9.29
CA PRO A 576 -19.51 -15.20 -10.70
C PRO A 576 -18.76 -13.95 -11.19
N PHE A 577 -17.94 -14.12 -12.22
CA PHE A 577 -17.25 -13.00 -12.85
C PHE A 577 -18.24 -12.00 -13.45
N HIS A 578 -18.00 -10.73 -13.19
CA HIS A 578 -18.88 -9.64 -13.63
C HIS A 578 -18.08 -8.43 -14.11
N ALA A 579 -18.76 -7.59 -14.90
CA ALA A 579 -18.21 -6.37 -15.50
C ALA A 579 -19.05 -5.12 -15.13
N PHE A 580 -19.55 -5.06 -13.90
CA PHE A 580 -20.39 -3.95 -13.41
C PHE A 580 -20.34 -3.85 -11.88
N GLU A 581 -20.54 -2.63 -11.36
CA GLU A 581 -20.84 -2.40 -9.94
C GLU A 581 -21.79 -1.19 -9.80
N LEU A 582 -22.77 -1.28 -8.91
CA LEU A 582 -23.83 -0.29 -8.73
C LEU A 582 -23.32 0.97 -8.02
N HIS A 583 -23.42 2.13 -8.67
CA HIS A 583 -23.12 3.43 -8.06
C HIS A 583 -24.35 4.32 -8.08
N ALA A 584 -24.89 4.64 -6.89
CA ALA A 584 -26.10 5.45 -6.76
C ALA A 584 -25.82 6.93 -7.09
N CYS A 585 -26.71 7.56 -7.85
CA CYS A 585 -26.70 9.00 -8.05
C CYS A 585 -26.99 9.74 -6.73
N PRO A 586 -26.38 10.91 -6.47
CA PRO A 586 -26.80 11.79 -5.40
C PRO A 586 -28.29 12.14 -5.55
N ALA A 587 -29.03 12.20 -4.44
CA ALA A 587 -30.43 12.64 -4.47
C ALA A 587 -30.51 14.04 -5.09
N GLN A 588 -31.22 14.17 -6.21
CA GLN A 588 -31.46 15.47 -6.82
C GLN A 588 -32.24 16.33 -5.80
N PRO A 589 -31.81 17.56 -5.48
CA PRO A 589 -32.59 18.42 -4.60
C PRO A 589 -33.96 18.61 -5.21
N SER A 590 -35.01 18.29 -4.44
CA SER A 590 -36.39 18.46 -4.88
C SER A 590 -36.62 19.92 -5.24
N ILE A 591 -36.78 20.22 -6.53
CA ILE A 591 -37.28 21.51 -6.97
C ILE A 591 -38.74 21.58 -6.51
N SER A 592 -38.96 22.28 -5.40
CA SER A 592 -40.30 22.70 -5.00
C SER A 592 -40.76 23.71 -6.06
N LEU A 593 -41.57 23.24 -7.01
CA LEU A 593 -42.37 24.12 -7.85
C LEU A 593 -43.26 24.95 -6.91
N ARG A 594 -43.00 26.26 -6.84
CA ARG A 594 -43.97 27.26 -6.37
C ARG A 594 -44.63 27.90 -7.57
#